data_AF-A0A0N5B724-F1
#
_entry.id   AF-A0A0N5B724-F1
#
_cell.length_a   1.000
_cell.length_b   1.000
_cell.length_c   1.000
_cell.angle_alpha   90.00
_cell.angle_beta   90.00
_cell.angle_gamma   90.00
#
_symmetry.space_group_name_H-M   'P 1'
#
loop_
_entity.id
_entity.type
_entity.pdbx_description
1 polymer ?
#
loop_
_entity_poly.entity_id
_entity_poly.type
_entity_poly.pdbx_seq_one_letter_code
_entity_poly.pdbx_strand_id
1 'polypeptide(L)'
;MYSIFIRTKMNYLKLVIFVAVTILLDIEAYYIEDPSFIHERWKNKNTHSPTMIKLARESVYAFNEAQNTNYFFESLDSAQKRKEKEPHYKLSISVAAECGPFNLPCTKHLLSDVFGHPKSNKELKIDVEEDENYYPHSWNVF
;
A
#
# COMPACT_ATOMS: atom_id res chain seq x y z
N MET A 1 13.87 -65.87 23.38
CA MET A 1 12.98 -65.50 22.25
C MET A 1 12.47 -64.05 22.41
N TYR A 2 13.35 -63.08 22.67
CA TYR A 2 12.99 -61.66 22.89
C TYR A 2 13.83 -60.67 22.05
N SER A 3 14.86 -61.14 21.33
CA SER A 3 15.79 -60.26 20.60
C SER A 3 15.32 -59.86 19.20
N ILE A 4 14.37 -60.59 18.61
CA ILE A 4 13.85 -60.30 17.26
C ILE A 4 12.85 -59.13 17.28
N PHE A 5 12.10 -58.98 18.37
CA PHE A 5 11.05 -57.96 18.51
C PHE A 5 11.58 -56.52 18.69
N ILE A 6 12.81 -56.38 19.20
CA ILE A 6 13.45 -55.07 19.42
C ILE A 6 14.06 -54.54 18.12
N ARG A 7 14.51 -55.42 17.23
CA ARG A 7 15.17 -55.05 15.96
C ARG A 7 14.18 -54.51 14.92
N THR A 8 12.95 -55.02 14.88
CA THR A 8 11.85 -54.51 14.05
C THR A 8 11.33 -53.16 14.54
N LYS A 9 11.25 -52.93 15.87
CA LYS A 9 10.84 -51.64 16.46
C LYS A 9 11.75 -50.47 16.06
N MET A 10 13.06 -50.71 15.99
CA MET A 10 14.04 -49.66 15.68
C MET A 10 13.98 -49.22 14.21
N ASN A 11 13.59 -50.11 13.29
CA ASN A 11 13.37 -49.78 11.89
C ASN A 11 12.05 -49.03 11.67
N TYR A 12 11.01 -49.40 12.42
CA TYR A 12 9.71 -48.72 12.34
C TYR A 12 9.79 -47.29 12.86
N LEU A 13 10.49 -47.07 13.99
CA LEU A 13 10.71 -45.73 14.54
C LEU A 13 11.47 -44.83 13.55
N LYS A 14 12.51 -45.35 12.89
CA LYS A 14 13.26 -44.61 11.86
C LYS A 14 12.40 -44.26 10.66
N LEU A 15 11.52 -45.16 10.24
CA LEU A 15 10.61 -44.94 9.12
C LEU A 15 9.54 -43.89 9.46
N VAL A 16 9.00 -43.93 10.68
CA VAL A 16 8.06 -42.91 11.17
C VAL A 16 8.72 -41.54 11.25
N ILE A 17 9.96 -41.45 11.74
CA ILE A 17 10.72 -40.19 11.79
C ILE A 17 10.97 -39.67 10.37
N PHE A 18 11.35 -40.55 9.44
CA PHE A 18 11.61 -40.16 8.05
C PHE A 18 10.35 -39.59 7.37
N VAL A 19 9.20 -40.25 7.54
CA VAL A 19 7.91 -39.78 7.03
C VAL A 19 7.48 -38.46 7.67
N ALA A 20 7.69 -38.30 8.97
CA ALA A 20 7.39 -37.04 9.66
C ALA A 20 8.25 -35.88 9.14
N VAL A 21 9.55 -36.12 8.91
CA VAL A 21 10.48 -35.12 8.37
C VAL A 21 10.10 -34.75 6.93
N THR A 22 9.73 -35.70 6.07
CA THR A 22 9.28 -35.37 4.71
C THR A 22 8.00 -34.54 4.72
N ILE A 23 7.03 -34.87 5.56
CA ILE A 23 5.79 -34.09 5.70
C ILE A 23 6.08 -32.67 6.21
N LEU A 24 6.99 -32.52 7.19
CA LEU A 24 7.41 -31.21 7.70
C LEU A 24 8.08 -30.37 6.61
N LEU A 25 8.98 -30.96 5.82
CA LEU A 25 9.65 -30.27 4.71
C LEU A 25 8.67 -29.88 3.60
N ASP A 26 7.69 -30.74 3.28
CA ASP A 26 6.66 -30.46 2.28
C ASP A 26 5.72 -29.33 2.75
N ILE A 27 5.39 -29.28 4.05
CA ILE A 27 4.60 -28.18 4.65
C ILE A 27 5.36 -26.86 4.56
N GLU A 28 6.67 -26.84 4.88
CA GLU A 28 7.48 -25.63 4.78
C GLU A 28 7.64 -25.16 3.32
N ALA A 29 7.86 -26.09 2.38
CA ALA A 29 7.94 -25.77 0.96
C ALA A 29 6.61 -25.20 0.43
N TYR A 30 5.47 -25.78 0.82
CA TYR A 30 4.14 -25.27 0.46
C TYR A 30 3.83 -23.90 1.08
N TYR A 31 4.32 -23.63 2.30
CA TYR A 31 4.18 -22.32 2.96
C TYR A 31 5.04 -21.23 2.30
N ILE A 32 6.21 -21.60 1.76
CA ILE A 32 7.09 -20.68 1.03
C ILE A 32 6.53 -20.40 -0.39
N GLU A 33 5.83 -21.36 -0.98
CA GLU A 33 5.24 -21.25 -2.32
C GLU A 33 3.87 -20.56 -2.37
N ASP A 34 3.27 -20.12 -1.26
CA ASP A 34 2.01 -19.38 -1.31
C ASP A 34 2.23 -17.97 -1.94
N PRO A 35 1.88 -17.75 -3.22
CA PRO A 35 2.20 -16.51 -3.93
C PRO A 35 1.32 -15.35 -3.47
N SER A 36 0.31 -15.65 -2.63
CA SER A 36 -0.62 -14.66 -2.07
C SER A 36 0.08 -13.69 -1.12
N PHE A 37 1.11 -14.13 -0.39
CA PHE A 37 1.92 -13.25 0.47
C PHE A 37 2.83 -12.30 -0.31
N ILE A 38 3.20 -12.63 -1.55
CA ILE A 38 4.08 -11.80 -2.39
C ILE A 38 3.30 -10.64 -3.07
N HIS A 39 1.97 -10.61 -2.93
CA HIS A 39 1.10 -9.68 -3.65
C HIS A 39 0.79 -8.33 -2.95
N GLU A 40 1.32 -8.09 -1.74
CA GLU A 40 1.12 -6.84 -0.99
C GLU A 40 2.11 -5.70 -1.36
N ARG A 41 2.73 -5.78 -2.54
CA ARG A 41 3.58 -4.69 -3.02
C ARG A 41 2.77 -3.50 -3.53
N TRP A 42 3.25 -2.31 -3.24
CA TRP A 42 2.76 -1.06 -3.85
C TRP A 42 2.90 -1.15 -5.37
N LYS A 43 1.80 -0.89 -6.08
CA LYS A 43 1.77 -0.85 -7.54
C LYS A 43 1.47 0.57 -8.00
N ASN A 44 2.35 1.12 -8.82
CA ASN A 44 2.13 2.41 -9.45
C ASN A 44 0.85 2.39 -10.28
N LYS A 45 0.12 3.51 -10.26
CA LYS A 45 -1.10 3.75 -11.02
C LYS A 45 -0.91 4.92 -11.96
N ASN A 46 -1.66 4.90 -13.05
CA ASN A 46 -1.67 6.02 -13.98
C ASN A 46 -2.32 7.24 -13.29
N THR A 47 -1.55 8.30 -13.13
CA THR A 47 -1.97 9.57 -12.54
C THR A 47 -3.05 10.28 -13.36
N HIS A 48 -3.12 10.02 -14.67
CA HIS A 48 -4.14 10.58 -15.56
C HIS A 48 -5.42 9.73 -15.60
N SER A 49 -5.48 8.61 -14.86
CA SER A 49 -6.69 7.78 -14.88
C SER A 49 -7.85 8.50 -14.18
N PRO A 50 -9.08 8.49 -14.74
CA PRO A 50 -10.21 9.21 -14.16
C PRO A 50 -10.50 8.86 -12.70
N THR A 51 -10.28 7.60 -12.32
CA THR A 51 -10.45 7.15 -10.94
C THR A 51 -9.42 7.78 -10.00
N MET A 52 -8.14 7.90 -10.40
CA MET A 52 -7.11 8.48 -9.53
C MET A 52 -7.27 10.01 -9.43
N ILE A 53 -7.63 10.68 -10.53
CA ILE A 53 -7.98 12.10 -10.51
C ILE A 53 -9.17 12.37 -9.59
N LYS A 54 -10.20 11.52 -9.64
CA LYS A 54 -11.35 11.62 -8.74
C LYS A 54 -10.92 11.53 -7.27
N LEU A 55 -10.15 10.50 -6.91
CA LEU A 55 -9.65 10.33 -5.55
C LEU A 55 -8.79 11.51 -5.08
N ALA A 56 -7.95 12.05 -5.96
CA ALA A 56 -7.12 13.20 -5.65
C ALA A 56 -7.98 14.44 -5.35
N ARG A 57 -9.00 14.72 -6.17
CA ARG A 57 -9.93 15.83 -5.92
C ARG A 57 -10.74 15.66 -4.65
N GLU A 58 -11.22 14.44 -4.36
CA GLU A 58 -11.90 14.13 -3.10
C GLU A 58 -10.96 14.34 -1.90
N SER A 59 -9.67 14.04 -2.06
CA SER A 59 -8.66 14.29 -1.02
C SER A 59 -8.45 15.79 -0.77
N VAL A 60 -8.33 16.60 -1.83
CA VAL A 60 -8.21 18.06 -1.68
C VAL A 60 -9.46 18.65 -1.01
N TYR A 61 -10.65 18.16 -1.38
CA TYR A 61 -11.90 18.59 -0.75
C TYR A 61 -11.93 18.25 0.74
N ALA A 62 -11.59 17.00 1.11
CA ALA A 62 -11.54 16.56 2.50
C ALA A 62 -10.52 17.37 3.32
N PHE A 63 -9.35 17.68 2.76
CA PHE A 63 -8.35 18.52 3.41
C PHE A 63 -8.86 19.95 3.63
N ASN A 64 -9.48 20.56 2.61
CA ASN A 64 -10.05 21.91 2.71
C ASN A 64 -11.15 22.00 3.76
N GLU A 65 -12.04 21.01 3.85
CA GLU A 65 -13.06 20.96 4.91
C GLU A 65 -12.42 20.82 6.30
N ALA A 66 -11.43 19.94 6.45
CA ALA A 66 -10.79 19.67 7.74
C ALA A 66 -9.95 20.86 8.25
N GLN A 67 -9.22 21.53 7.36
CA GLN A 67 -8.30 22.63 7.70
C GLN A 67 -8.90 24.02 7.47
N ASN A 68 -10.14 24.10 6.98
CA ASN A 68 -10.82 25.33 6.60
C ASN A 68 -9.97 26.18 5.61
N THR A 69 -9.37 25.50 4.64
CA THR A 69 -8.53 26.09 3.57
C THR A 69 -9.28 26.13 2.23
N ASN A 70 -8.71 26.81 1.25
CA ASN A 70 -9.27 26.88 -0.11
C ASN A 70 -8.20 26.52 -1.16
N TYR A 71 -7.61 25.34 -1.02
CA TYR A 71 -6.61 24.83 -1.97
C TYR A 71 -7.30 24.33 -3.23
N PHE A 72 -6.70 24.58 -4.39
CA PHE A 72 -7.20 24.16 -5.68
C PHE A 72 -6.36 23.02 -6.24
N PHE A 73 -7.00 21.95 -6.69
CA PHE A 73 -6.31 20.83 -7.33
C PHE A 73 -5.62 21.27 -8.65
N GLU A 74 -4.30 21.07 -8.76
CA GLU A 74 -3.53 21.29 -9.99
C GLU A 74 -3.24 19.97 -10.71
N SER A 75 -2.49 19.07 -10.06
CA SER A 75 -2.07 17.80 -10.64
C SER A 75 -1.97 16.69 -9.62
N LEU A 76 -1.99 15.45 -10.14
CA LEU A 76 -1.65 14.25 -9.38
C LEU A 76 -0.26 13.80 -9.80
N ASP A 77 0.71 13.93 -8.91
CA ASP A 77 2.14 13.72 -9.21
C ASP A 77 2.50 12.25 -9.15
N SER A 78 1.96 11.53 -8.16
CA SER A 78 2.12 10.09 -8.05
C SER A 78 0.88 9.43 -7.47
N ALA A 79 0.66 8.18 -7.89
CA ALA A 79 -0.41 7.35 -7.39
C ALA A 79 0.10 5.91 -7.25
N GLN A 80 -0.09 5.34 -6.07
CA GLN A 80 0.23 3.95 -5.78
C GLN A 80 -0.99 3.26 -5.18
N LYS A 81 -1.12 1.97 -5.45
CA LYS A 81 -2.17 1.13 -4.86
C LYS A 81 -1.54 -0.12 -4.26
N ARG A 82 -1.93 -0.44 -3.05
CA ARG A 82 -1.73 -1.76 -2.46
C ARG A 82 -3.04 -2.54 -2.49
N LYS A 83 -2.96 -3.83 -2.82
CA LYS A 83 -4.10 -4.74 -2.74
C LYS A 83 -4.12 -5.33 -1.33
N GLU A 84 -5.09 -4.93 -0.55
CA GLU A 84 -5.38 -5.49 0.77
C GLU A 84 -6.89 -5.83 0.81
N LYS A 85 -7.39 -6.34 1.95
CA LYS A 85 -8.82 -6.58 2.17
C LYS A 85 -9.66 -5.33 1.89
N GLU A 86 -9.13 -4.18 2.27
CA GLU A 86 -9.62 -2.86 1.87
C GLU A 86 -8.51 -2.18 1.07
N PRO A 87 -8.69 -1.88 -0.23
CA PRO A 87 -7.61 -1.38 -1.05
C PRO A 87 -7.15 -0.02 -0.55
N HIS A 88 -5.82 0.11 -0.46
CA HIS A 88 -5.14 1.30 0.04
C HIS A 88 -4.46 2.02 -1.13
N TYR A 89 -4.69 3.32 -1.24
CA TYR A 89 -4.10 4.18 -2.25
C TYR A 89 -3.26 5.26 -1.58
N LYS A 90 -2.08 5.50 -2.12
CA LYS A 90 -1.19 6.61 -1.76
C LYS A 90 -1.10 7.57 -2.91
N LEU A 91 -1.40 8.84 -2.65
CA LEU A 91 -1.44 9.90 -3.64
C LEU A 91 -0.52 11.03 -3.21
N SER A 92 0.24 11.58 -4.15
CA SER A 92 0.97 12.84 -4.00
C SER A 92 0.33 13.85 -4.93
N ILE A 93 -0.22 14.93 -4.38
CA ILE A 93 -1.11 15.85 -5.10
C ILE A 93 -0.52 17.25 -5.04
N SER A 94 -0.35 17.89 -6.20
CA SER A 94 -0.03 19.32 -6.29
C SER A 94 -1.31 20.14 -6.21
N VAL A 95 -1.29 21.17 -5.37
CA VAL A 95 -2.39 22.10 -5.18
C VAL A 95 -1.90 23.55 -5.25
N ALA A 96 -2.70 24.42 -5.84
CA ALA A 96 -2.52 25.86 -5.76
C ALA A 96 -3.15 26.37 -4.45
N ALA A 97 -2.37 27.13 -3.69
CA ALA A 97 -2.78 27.79 -2.47
C ALA A 97 -2.43 29.28 -2.54
N GLU A 98 -3.09 30.08 -1.72
CA GLU A 98 -2.73 31.48 -1.51
C GLU A 98 -1.67 31.55 -0.40
N CYS A 99 -0.46 32.01 -0.75
CA CYS A 99 0.66 32.15 0.19
C CYS A 99 0.95 33.63 0.53
N GLY A 100 1.27 33.84 1.81
CA GLY A 100 1.80 35.11 2.31
C GLY A 100 0.77 36.23 2.40
N PRO A 101 1.20 37.44 2.78
CA PRO A 101 0.30 38.57 3.04
C PRO A 101 -0.37 39.16 1.79
N PHE A 102 0.04 38.72 0.60
CA PHE A 102 -0.46 39.21 -0.69
C PHE A 102 -1.28 38.16 -1.45
N ASN A 103 -1.59 37.02 -0.82
CA ASN A 103 -2.34 35.91 -1.42
C ASN A 103 -1.77 35.49 -2.78
N LEU A 104 -0.44 35.48 -2.89
CA LEU A 104 0.20 35.08 -4.14
C LEU A 104 0.00 33.58 -4.35
N PRO A 105 -0.34 33.14 -5.57
CA PRO A 105 -0.49 31.72 -5.85
C PRO A 105 0.85 31.01 -5.62
N CYS A 106 0.82 29.96 -4.82
CA CYS A 106 1.94 29.07 -4.56
C CYS A 106 1.48 27.62 -4.75
N THR A 107 2.38 26.78 -5.25
CA THR A 107 2.14 25.33 -5.29
C THR A 107 2.54 24.72 -3.96
N LYS A 108 1.64 23.93 -3.39
CA LYS A 108 1.85 23.08 -2.23
C LYS A 108 1.59 21.63 -2.61
N HIS A 109 2.09 20.71 -1.78
CA HIS A 109 1.89 19.29 -2.00
C HIS A 109 1.12 18.69 -0.84
N LEU A 110 0.16 17.82 -1.17
CA LEU A 110 -0.59 17.03 -0.21
C LEU A 110 -0.23 15.55 -0.40
N LEU A 111 0.01 14.86 0.71
CA LEU A 111 0.09 13.41 0.77
C LEU A 111 -1.27 12.88 1.23
N SER A 112 -1.84 11.97 0.48
CA SER A 112 -3.15 11.41 0.77
C SER A 112 -3.11 9.89 0.81
N ASP A 113 -3.61 9.34 1.91
CA ASP A 113 -3.87 7.93 2.13
C ASP A 113 -5.39 7.67 2.03
N VAL A 114 -5.79 6.93 1.00
CA VAL A 114 -7.21 6.60 0.75
C VAL A 114 -7.44 5.10 0.93
N PHE A 115 -8.36 4.74 1.81
CA PHE A 115 -8.78 3.36 2.05
C PHE A 115 -10.20 3.16 1.56
N GLY A 116 -10.41 2.09 0.79
CA GLY A 116 -11.74 1.70 0.34
C GLY A 116 -11.83 1.52 -1.17
N HIS A 117 -12.99 1.04 -1.62
CA HIS A 117 -13.23 0.73 -3.02
C HIS A 117 -13.82 1.94 -3.75
N PRO A 118 -13.08 2.65 -4.62
CA PRO A 118 -13.56 3.88 -5.27
C PRO A 118 -14.78 3.69 -6.22
N LYS A 119 -15.12 2.44 -6.54
CA LYS A 119 -16.29 2.09 -7.35
C LYS A 119 -17.46 1.55 -6.53
N SER A 120 -17.29 1.41 -5.21
CA SER A 120 -18.35 1.00 -4.30
C SER A 120 -19.09 2.24 -3.81
N ASN A 121 -20.38 2.10 -3.48
CA ASN A 121 -21.16 3.17 -2.83
C ASN A 121 -20.81 3.33 -1.34
N LYS A 122 -19.76 2.66 -0.86
CA LYS A 122 -19.27 2.81 0.51
C LYS A 122 -18.40 4.06 0.61
N GLU A 123 -18.51 4.74 1.74
CA GLU A 123 -17.69 5.89 2.08
C GLU A 123 -16.21 5.50 2.11
N LEU A 124 -15.36 6.34 1.50
CA LEU A 124 -13.91 6.17 1.50
C LEU A 124 -13.36 6.80 2.78
N LYS A 125 -12.37 6.17 3.39
CA LYS A 125 -11.59 6.82 4.46
C LYS A 125 -10.43 7.53 3.80
N ILE A 126 -10.34 8.84 4.01
CA ILE A 126 -9.34 9.70 3.41
C ILE A 126 -8.61 10.38 4.55
N ASP A 127 -7.29 10.19 4.59
CA ASP A 127 -6.38 10.92 5.48
C ASP A 127 -5.44 11.74 4.60
N VAL A 128 -5.28 13.03 4.92
CA VAL A 128 -4.54 13.98 4.07
C VAL A 128 -3.71 14.90 4.94
N GLU A 129 -2.43 14.99 4.60
CA GLU A 129 -1.47 15.89 5.24
C GLU A 129 -0.78 16.78 4.19
N GLU A 130 -0.38 17.97 4.60
CA GLU A 130 0.45 18.85 3.78
C GLU A 130 1.91 18.40 3.90
N ASP A 131 2.59 18.24 2.76
CA ASP A 131 4.01 17.91 2.74
C ASP A 131 4.86 19.17 2.99
N GLU A 132 5.19 19.41 4.26
CA GLU A 132 6.05 20.53 4.67
C GLU A 132 7.49 20.41 4.16
N ASN A 133 7.92 19.21 3.74
CA ASN A 133 9.29 18.95 3.29
C ASN A 133 9.42 18.95 1.76
N TYR A 134 8.37 19.34 1.04
CA TYR A 134 8.44 19.37 -0.42
C TYR A 134 9.34 20.52 -0.90
N TYR A 135 10.50 20.14 -1.44
CA TYR A 135 11.35 21.03 -2.21
C TYR A 135 11.09 20.79 -3.70
N PRO A 136 10.69 21.81 -4.49
CA PRO A 136 10.56 21.63 -5.93
C PRO A 136 11.94 21.24 -6.48
N HIS A 137 12.04 20.03 -7.03
CA HIS A 137 13.27 19.50 -7.65
C HIS A 137 13.71 20.24 -8.92
N SER A 138 13.17 21.43 -9.21
CA SER A 138 13.40 22.20 -10.44
C SER A 138 14.52 23.25 -10.37
N TRP A 139 15.32 23.34 -9.30
CA TRP A 139 16.47 24.27 -9.24
C TRP A 139 17.81 23.67 -9.72
N ASN A 140 17.78 22.58 -10.50
CA ASN A 140 18.97 21.98 -11.13
C ASN A 140 18.84 21.92 -12.66
N VAL A 141 18.64 23.05 -13.33
CA VAL A 141 19.10 23.23 -14.71
C VAL A 141 19.65 24.65 -14.83
N PHE A 142 20.97 24.72 -15.03
CA PHE A 142 21.75 25.92 -15.30
C PHE A 142 21.31 26.62 -16.59
#